data_AF-A0A536CZA4-F1
#
_entry.id   AF-A0A536CZA4-F1
#
_cell.length_a   1.000
_cell.length_b   1.000
_cell.length_c   1.000
_cell.angle_alpha   90.00
_cell.angle_beta   90.00
_cell.angle_gamma   90.00
#
_symmetry.space_group_name_H-M   'P 1'
#
loop_
_entity.id
_entity.type
_entity.pdbx_description
1 polymer ?
#
loop_
_entity_poly.entity_id
_entity_poly.type
_entity_poly.pdbx_seq_one_letter_code
_entity_poly.pdbx_strand_id
1 'polypeptide(L)' 'EAVAGALRSNGIDVSAMHQHHLFEQPRLFYMHFWANGDPATLAGGLRAGLDQTNSAAQLAPVAAVGR' A
#
# COMPACT_ATOMS: atom_id res chain seq x y z
N GLU A 1 -8.33 -1.33 8.82
CA GLU A 1 -8.34 -2.81 8.70
C GLU A 1 -8.01 -3.37 7.32
N ALA A 2 -8.74 -3.08 6.22
CA ALA A 2 -8.56 -3.78 4.93
C ALA A 2 -7.11 -3.84 4.38
N VAL A 3 -6.40 -2.70 4.30
CA VAL A 3 -4.99 -2.65 3.85
C VAL A 3 -4.07 -3.46 4.80
N ALA A 4 -4.15 -3.20 6.11
CA ALA A 4 -3.31 -3.89 7.10
C ALA A 4 -3.59 -5.40 7.15
N GLY A 5 -4.85 -5.80 7.00
CA GLY A 5 -5.26 -7.20 6.90
C GLY A 5 -4.69 -7.87 5.66
N ALA A 6 -4.78 -7.23 4.50
CA ALA A 6 -4.20 -7.74 3.26
C ALA A 6 -2.68 -7.93 3.37
N LEU A 7 -1.97 -6.98 3.97
CA LEU A 7 -0.52 -7.12 4.21
C LEU A 7 -0.22 -8.31 5.13
N ARG A 8 -0.90 -8.42 6.27
CA ARG A 8 -0.71 -9.51 7.24
C ARG A 8 -1.03 -10.88 6.66
N SER A 9 -2.11 -11.01 5.89
CA SER A 9 -2.46 -12.26 5.20
C SER A 9 -1.42 -12.70 4.17
N ASN A 10 -0.56 -11.78 3.70
CA ASN A 10 0.56 -12.07 2.81
C ASN A 10 1.92 -12.12 3.54
N GLY A 11 1.92 -12.28 4.87
CA GLY A 11 3.15 -12.41 5.66
C GLY A 11 3.95 -11.11 5.79
N ILE A 12 3.30 -9.95 5.60
CA ILE A 12 3.91 -8.64 5.80
C ILE A 12 3.44 -8.06 7.13
N ASP A 13 4.38 -7.85 8.04
CA ASP A 13 4.09 -7.33 9.37
C ASP A 13 3.80 -5.83 9.33
N VAL A 14 2.75 -5.40 10.00
CA VAL A 14 2.40 -3.98 10.18
C VAL A 14 2.92 -3.52 11.54
N SER A 15 3.95 -2.67 11.54
CA SER A 15 4.67 -2.27 12.74
C SER A 15 4.16 -0.98 13.37
N ALA A 16 3.58 -0.08 12.58
CA ALA A 16 2.98 1.16 13.09
C ALA A 16 1.93 1.74 12.13
N MET A 17 0.99 2.48 12.70
CA MET A 17 -0.01 3.29 11.98
C MET A 17 -0.14 4.63 12.68
N HIS A 18 -0.03 5.73 11.94
CA HIS A 18 -0.21 7.07 12.49
C HIS A 18 -0.58 8.09 11.41
N GLN A 19 -0.83 9.33 11.84
CA GLN A 19 -1.15 10.47 11.00
C GLN A 19 -0.19 11.61 11.34
N HIS A 20 0.24 12.34 10.32
CA HIS A 20 1.16 13.48 10.47
C HIS A 20 0.42 14.83 10.53
N HIS A 21 -0.87 14.81 10.22
CA HIS A 21 -1.71 15.98 10.13
C HIS A 21 -2.94 15.79 11.04
N LEU A 22 -3.45 16.90 11.56
CA LEU A 22 -4.56 16.90 12.54
C LEU A 22 -5.92 17.18 11.90
N PHE A 23 -5.94 17.89 10.77
CA PHE A 23 -7.16 18.44 10.16
C PHE A 23 -7.24 18.19 8.64
N GLU A 24 -6.40 17.33 8.09
CA GLU A 24 -6.45 17.02 6.65
C GLU A 24 -7.76 16.32 6.28
N GLN A 25 -8.27 16.66 5.09
CA GLN A 25 -9.49 16.09 4.53
C GLN A 25 -9.27 15.75 3.05
N PRO A 26 -9.44 14.48 2.63
CA PRO A 26 -9.76 13.32 3.45
C PRO A 26 -8.63 12.97 4.43
N ARG A 27 -8.96 12.36 5.58
CA ARG A 27 -7.95 11.89 6.55
C ARG A 27 -6.98 10.92 5.89
N LEU A 28 -5.69 11.14 6.10
CA LEU A 28 -4.62 10.28 5.59
C LEU A 28 -3.97 9.52 6.74
N PHE A 29 -3.82 8.22 6.55
CA PHE A 29 -3.09 7.36 7.46
C PHE A 29 -1.80 6.88 6.80
N TYR A 30 -0.73 6.87 7.59
CA TYR A 30 0.59 6.42 7.21
C TYR A 30 0.89 5.12 7.95
N MET A 31 1.45 4.15 7.24
CA MET A 31 1.67 2.81 7.76
C MET A 31 3.11 2.39 7.53
N HIS A 32 3.74 1.90 8.59
CA HIS A 32 5.01 1.19 8.51
C HIS A 32 4.74 -0.31 8.49
N PHE A 33 5.46 -1.01 7.61
CA PHE A 33 5.40 -2.45 7.51
C PHE A 33 6.77 -3.02 7.15
N TRP A 34 6.96 -4.31 7.40
CA TRP A 34 8.23 -4.99 7.19
C TRP A 34 8.01 -6.44 6.78
N ALA A 35 8.87 -6.94 5.87
CA ALA A 35 8.97 -8.35 5.54
C ALA A 35 10.33 -8.63 4.89
N ASN A 36 10.80 -9.88 4.98
CA ASN A 36 11.92 -10.40 4.23
C ASN A 36 11.47 -11.69 3.53
N GLY A 37 11.89 -11.90 2.28
CA GLY A 37 11.50 -13.09 1.54
C GLY A 37 11.80 -12.98 0.06
N ASP A 38 11.23 -13.91 -0.69
CA ASP A 38 11.30 -13.93 -2.15
C ASP A 38 10.71 -12.63 -2.76
N PRO A 39 11.43 -11.95 -3.67
CA PRO A 39 10.97 -10.67 -4.22
C PRO A 39 9.61 -10.71 -4.90
N ALA A 40 9.28 -11.78 -5.63
CA ALA A 40 8.00 -11.88 -6.33
C ALA A 40 6.84 -12.06 -5.35
N THR A 41 7.05 -12.85 -4.30
CA THR A 41 6.10 -13.03 -3.20
C THR A 41 5.85 -11.71 -2.48
N LEU A 42 6.91 -10.97 -2.14
CA LEU A 42 6.80 -9.66 -1.50
C LEU A 42 6.05 -8.66 -2.38
N ALA A 43 6.38 -8.59 -3.67
CA ALA A 43 5.71 -7.71 -4.61
C ALA A 43 4.20 -8.02 -4.72
N GLY A 44 3.82 -9.30 -4.72
CA GLY A 44 2.42 -9.74 -4.70
C GLY A 44 1.68 -9.30 -3.44
N GLY A 45 2.28 -9.48 -2.27
CA GLY A 45 1.69 -9.05 -1.00
C GLY A 45 1.53 -7.52 -0.91
N LEU A 46 2.53 -6.77 -1.37
CA LEU A 46 2.46 -5.30 -1.44
C LEU A 46 1.35 -4.84 -2.39
N ARG A 47 1.24 -5.47 -3.56
CA ARG A 47 0.18 -5.19 -4.53
C ARG A 47 -1.20 -5.40 -3.91
N ALA A 48 -1.41 -6.53 -3.22
CA ALA A 48 -2.66 -6.82 -2.54
C ALA A 48 -3.03 -5.77 -1.49
N GLY A 49 -2.05 -5.23 -0.76
CA GLY A 49 -2.25 -4.11 0.16
C GLY A 49 -2.62 -2.80 -0.55
N LEU A 50 -1.91 -2.46 -1.63
CA LEU A 50 -2.16 -1.25 -2.42
C LEU A 50 -3.54 -1.23 -3.08
N ASP A 51 -4.03 -2.39 -3.55
CA ASP A 51 -5.36 -2.52 -4.14
C ASP A 51 -6.50 -2.23 -3.14
N GLN A 52 -6.21 -2.27 -1.83
CA GLN A 52 -7.17 -1.92 -0.78
C GLN A 52 -7.11 -0.43 -0.37
N THR A 53 -6.22 0.35 -0.97
CA THR A 53 -6.15 1.79 -0.67
C THR A 53 -7.28 2.54 -1.36
N ASN A 54 -7.79 3.58 -0.69
CA ASN A 54 -8.76 4.51 -1.28
C ASN A 54 -8.09 5.58 -2.14
N SER A 55 -6.79 5.44 -2.43
CA SER A 55 -6.11 6.24 -3.42
C SER A 55 -6.76 5.89 -4.75
N ALA A 56 -7.49 6.84 -5.36
CA ALA A 56 -7.95 6.67 -6.73
C ALA A 56 -6.75 6.17 -7.54
N ALA A 57 -6.90 5.07 -8.28
CA ALA A 57 -5.83 4.57 -9.13
C ALA A 57 -5.42 5.70 -10.06
N GLN A 58 -4.37 6.43 -9.70
CA GLN A 58 -3.78 7.46 -10.54
C GLN A 58 -2.93 6.77 -11.60
N LEU A 59 -3.52 5.76 -12.23
CA LEU A 59 -3.10 5.22 -13.50
C LEU A 59 -3.64 6.21 -14.53
N ALA A 60 -3.00 7.39 -14.61
CA ALA A 60 -2.84 7.94 -15.94
C ALA A 60 -2.19 6.82 -16.77
N PRO A 61 -2.73 6.48 -17.95
CA PRO A 61 -2.03 5.54 -18.80
C PRO A 61 -0.62 6.09 -18.95
N VAL A 62 0.40 5.29 -18.63
CA VAL A 62 1.68 5.43 -19.31
C VAL A 62 1.32 5.12 -20.77
N ALA A 63 0.81 6.13 -21.47
CA ALA A 63 0.71 6.10 -22.90
C ALA A 63 2.14 5.81 -23.33
N ALA A 64 2.30 4.66 -23.99
CA ALA A 64 3.53 4.19 -24.54
C ALA A 64 4.42 5.37 -24.93
N VAL A 65 5.56 5.53 -24.26
CA VAL A 65 6.70 6.23 -24.86
C VAL A 65 7.12 5.32 -26.02
N GLY A 66 6.36 5.43 -27.10
CA GLY A 66 6.56 4.78 -28.37
C GLY A 66 7.24 5.77 -29.27
N ARG A 67 8.57 5.87 -29.12
CA ARG A 67 9.60 5.90 -30.17
C ARG A 67 10.95 6.17 -29.55
#